data_AF-A0A2M7FW05-F1
#
_entry.id   AF-A0A2M7FW05-F1
#
_cell.length_a   1.000
_cell.length_b   1.000
_cell.length_c   1.000
_cell.angle_alpha   90.00
_cell.angle_beta   90.00
_cell.angle_gamma   90.00
#
_symmetry.space_group_name_H-M   'P 1'
#
loop_
_entity.id
_entity.type
_entity.pdbx_description
1 polymer ?
#
loop_
_entity_poly.entity_id
_entity_poly.type
_entity_poly.pdbx_seq_one_letter_code
_entity_poly.pdbx_strand_id
1 'polypeptide(L)' 'MHSCKRAAELLSQSLDEPLDVVDSLRLRMHLSMCGNCRNVEEQLHMIHKVGAGIGTLDLCDEQLAPPVANGNPAN' A
#
# COMPACT_ATOMS: atom_id res chain seq x y z
N MET A 1 -22.65 2.77 -14.33
CA MET A 1 -21.61 3.69 -13.83
C MET A 1 -21.42 3.43 -12.34
N HIS A 2 -20.20 3.17 -11.89
CA HIS A 2 -19.93 3.17 -10.45
C HIS A 2 -19.95 4.59 -9.91
N SER A 3 -20.37 4.76 -8.65
CA SER A 3 -20.10 5.98 -7.92
C SER A 3 -18.60 6.05 -7.60
N CYS A 4 -18.06 7.25 -7.38
CA CYS A 4 -16.65 7.43 -7.02
C CYS A 4 -16.26 6.58 -5.79
N LYS A 5 -17.19 6.41 -4.84
CA LYS A 5 -17.00 5.52 -3.69
C LYS A 5 -16.79 4.07 -4.10
N ARG A 6 -17.67 3.53 -4.97
CA ARG A 6 -17.55 2.15 -5.44
C ARG A 6 -16.30 1.96 -6.30
N ALA A 7 -15.89 2.97 -7.07
CA ALA A 7 -14.63 2.94 -7.81
C ALA A 7 -13.42 2.85 -6.87
N ALA A 8 -13.40 3.61 -5.78
CA ALA A 8 -12.35 3.55 -4.77
C ALA A 8 -12.29 2.20 -4.04
N GLU A 9 -13.45 1.60 -3.73
CA GLU A 9 -13.53 0.25 -3.15
C GLU A 9 -12.92 -0.79 -4.11
N LEU A 10 -13.29 -0.75 -5.39
CA LEU A 10 -12.76 -1.67 -6.40
C LEU A 10 -11.26 -1.47 -6.65
N LEU A 11 -10.77 -0.21 -6.61
CA LEU A 11 -9.34 0.08 -6.70
C LEU A 11 -8.57 -0.56 -5.55
N SER A 12 -9.04 -0.40 -4.31
CA SER A 12 -8.42 -1.05 -3.15
C SER A 12 -8.45 -2.56 -3.30
N GLN A 13 -9.61 -3.13 -3.66
CA GLN A 13 -9.76 -4.57 -3.85
C GLN A 13 -8.79 -5.12 -4.90
N SER A 14 -8.59 -4.39 -6.01
CA SER A 14 -7.69 -4.80 -7.10
C SER A 14 -6.22 -4.91 -6.71
N LEU A 15 -5.81 -4.28 -5.62
CA LEU A 15 -4.44 -4.37 -5.10
C LEU A 15 -4.22 -5.67 -4.31
N ASP A 16 -5.24 -6.13 -3.59
CA ASP A 16 -5.17 -7.33 -2.75
C ASP A 16 -5.56 -8.61 -3.51
N GLU A 17 -6.57 -8.52 -4.38
CA GLU A 17 -7.14 -9.65 -5.11
C GLU A 17 -7.56 -9.28 -6.55
N PRO A 18 -7.56 -10.25 -7.49
CA PRO A 18 -8.03 -9.98 -8.83
C PRO A 18 -9.53 -9.68 -8.84
N LEU A 19 -9.90 -8.55 -9.44
CA LEU A 19 -11.29 -8.16 -9.66
C LEU A 19 -11.99 -9.10 -10.66
N ASP A 20 -13.31 -9.22 -10.52
CA ASP A 20 -14.15 -9.78 -11.57
C ASP A 20 -13.99 -9.00 -12.88
N VAL A 21 -14.04 -9.70 -14.01
CA VAL A 21 -13.79 -9.13 -15.34
C VAL A 21 -14.78 -7.99 -15.66
N VAL A 22 -16.04 -8.10 -15.21
CA VAL A 22 -17.07 -7.08 -15.44
C VAL A 22 -16.79 -5.84 -14.60
N ASP A 23 -16.40 -6.02 -13.34
CA ASP A 23 -16.09 -4.91 -12.44
C ASP A 23 -14.80 -4.19 -12.85
N SER A 24 -13.79 -4.93 -13.34
CA SER A 24 -12.58 -4.34 -13.92
C SER A 24 -12.89 -3.46 -15.15
N LEU A 25 -13.76 -3.94 -16.06
CA LEU A 25 -14.15 -3.16 -17.24
C LEU A 25 -14.92 -1.89 -16.86
N ARG A 26 -15.87 -2.00 -15.93
CA ARG A 26 -16.66 -0.85 -15.46
C ARG A 26 -15.81 0.16 -14.69
N LEU A 27 -14.83 -0.31 -13.93
CA LEU A 27 -13.87 0.54 -13.24
C LEU A 27 -13.03 1.33 -14.24
N ARG A 28 -12.47 0.67 -15.27
CA ARG A 28 -11.73 1.35 -16.34
C ARG A 28 -12.56 2.40 -17.07
N MET A 29 -13.82 2.10 -17.36
CA MET A 29 -14.75 3.08 -17.93
C MET A 29 -14.91 4.30 -16.99
N HIS A 30 -15.09 4.08 -15.68
CA HIS A 30 -15.23 5.17 -14.72
C HIS A 30 -13.96 6.03 -14.60
N LEU A 31 -12.78 5.42 -14.62
CA LEU A 31 -11.50 6.12 -14.58
C LEU A 31 -11.28 6.99 -15.82
N SER A 32 -11.73 6.54 -17.00
CA SER A 32 -11.63 7.35 -18.23
C SER A 32 -12.44 8.66 -18.19
N MET A 33 -13.47 8.74 -17.34
CA MET A 33 -14.39 9.88 -17.26
C MET A 33 -14.27 10.68 -15.96
N CYS A 34 -13.57 10.17 -14.94
CA CYS A 34 -13.42 10.81 -13.63
C CYS A 34 -11.94 11.00 -13.27
N GLY A 35 -11.46 12.24 -13.37
CA GLY A 35 -10.09 12.61 -13.01
C GLY A 35 -9.76 12.41 -11.54
N ASN A 36 -10.72 12.65 -10.63
CA ASN A 36 -10.53 12.41 -9.20
C ASN A 36 -10.22 10.94 -8.89
N CYS A 37 -10.94 10.02 -9.52
CA CYS A 37 -10.73 8.58 -9.30
C CYS A 37 -9.40 8.11 -9.90
N ARG A 38 -8.96 8.68 -11.04
CA ARG A 38 -7.60 8.45 -11.56
C ARG A 38 -6.51 8.92 -10.59
N ASN A 39 -6.69 10.09 -9.99
CA ASN A 39 -5.73 10.59 -9.00
C ASN A 39 -5.65 9.68 -7.76
N VAL A 40 -6.78 9.06 -7.36
CA VAL A 40 -6.80 8.07 -6.26
C VAL A 40 -6.09 6.78 -6.69
N GLU A 41 -6.36 6.27 -7.90
CA GLU A 41 -5.68 5.10 -8.48
C GLU A 41 -4.16 5.28 -8.49
N GLU A 42 -3.67 6.43 -8.94
CA GLU A 42 -2.24 6.76 -8.98
C GLU A 42 -1.62 6.78 -7.58
N GLN A 43 -2.30 7.39 -6.59
CA GLN A 43 -1.87 7.39 -5.19
C GLN A 43 -1.82 5.99 -4.58
N LEU A 44 -2.86 5.19 -4.78
CA LEU A 44 -2.92 3.82 -4.27
C LEU A 44 -1.80 2.95 -4.86
N HIS A 45 -1.57 3.05 -6.18
CA HIS A 45 -0.46 2.34 -6.83
C HIS A 45 0.91 2.80 -6.32
N MET A 46 1.10 4.09 -6.06
CA MET A 46 2.35 4.60 -5.47
C MET A 46 2.58 4.00 -4.08
N ILE A 47 1.57 4.02 -3.22
CA ILE A 47 1.65 3.44 -1.87
C ILE A 47 1.95 1.95 -1.94
N HIS A 48 1.22 1.21 -2.79
CA HIS A 48 1.43 -0.23 -2.96
C HIS A 48 2.83 -0.56 -3.48
N LYS A 49 3.33 0.21 -4.46
CA LYS A 49 4.69 0.04 -5.01
C LYS A 49 5.78 0.29 -3.96
N VAL A 50 5.63 1.34 -3.14
CA VAL A 50 6.56 1.64 -2.06
C VAL A 50 6.48 0.55 -0.98
N GLY A 51 5.26 0.16 -0.57
CA GLY A 51 5.02 -0.89 0.41
C GLY A 51 5.58 -2.26 0.00
N ALA A 52 5.47 -2.62 -1.28
CA ALA A 52 6.05 -3.84 -1.81
C ALA A 52 7.59 -3.88 -1.66
N GLY A 53 8.26 -2.73 -1.71
CA GLY A 53 9.71 -2.63 -1.46
C GLY A 53 10.10 -2.70 0.02
N ILE A 54 9.19 -2.33 0.93
CA ILE A 54 9.44 -2.38 2.38
C ILE A 54 9.54 -3.84 2.85
N GLY A 55 8.75 -4.75 2.30
CA GLY A 55 8.84 -6.19 2.63
C GLY A 55 10.17 -6.86 2.21
N THR A 56 10.90 -6.24 1.27
CA THR A 56 12.23 -6.69 0.85
C THR A 56 13.37 -5.96 1.56
N LEU A 57 13.06 -4.92 2.37
CA LEU A 57 14.03 -4.35 3.28
C LEU A 57 14.20 -5.35 4.41
N ASP A 58 15.39 -5.92 4.50
CA ASP A 58 15.81 -6.84 5.54
C ASP A 58 15.58 -6.21 6.93
N LEU A 59 14.45 -6.53 7.56
CA LEU A 59 14.19 -6.26 8.98
C LEU A 59 14.98 -7.23 9.88
N CYS A 60 16.19 -7.61 9.45
CA CYS A 60 17.25 -8.15 10.28
C CYS A 60 18.31 -7.08 10.62
N ASP A 61 17.98 -5.78 10.54
CA ASP A 61 18.70 -4.77 11.31
C ASP A 61 18.24 -4.89 12.78
N GLU A 62 19.02 -5.67 13.51
CA GLU A 62 19.08 -5.71 14.97
C GLU A 62 18.89 -4.29 15.51
N GLN A 63 17.72 -4.04 16.08
CA GLN A 63 17.46 -2.93 16.97
C GLN A 63 18.67 -2.78 17.89
N LEU A 64 19.52 -1.80 17.56
CA LEU A 64 20.19 -0.89 18.47
C LEU A 64 20.10 -1.37 19.92
N ALA A 65 20.94 -2.34 20.28
CA ALA A 65 21.21 -2.59 21.68
C ALA A 65 21.82 -1.27 22.19
N PRO A 66 21.19 -0.55 23.14
CA PRO A 66 21.96 0.45 23.86
C PRO A 66 23.15 -0.30 24.48
N PRO A 67 24.38 0.22 24.45
CA PRO A 67 25.47 -0.38 25.21
C PRO A 67 25.11 -0.27 26.69
N VAL A 68 24.47 -1.30 27.24
CA VAL A 68 24.37 -1.47 28.69
C VAL A 68 25.75 -1.96 29.10
N ALA A 69 26.65 -1.01 29.33
CA ALA A 69 27.87 -1.25 30.06
C ALA A 69 27.47 -1.61 31.50
N ASN A 70 27.14 -2.88 31.73
CA ASN A 70 27.16 -3.45 33.06
C ASN A 70 28.63 -3.55 33.47
N GLY A 71 29.08 -2.51 34.18
CA GLY A 71 30.33 -2.46 34.90
C GLY A 71 30.08 -1.88 36.28
N ASN A 72 29.45 -2.64 37.16
CA ASN A 72 29.72 -2.50 38.58
C ASN A 72 30.48 -3.74 39.05
N PRO A 73 31.75 -3.56 39.43
CA PRO A 73 32.17 -4.14 40.69
C PRO A 73 32.88 -3.10 41.59
N ALA A 74 32.28 -2.88 42.76
CA ALA A 74 32.90 -2.85 44.08
C ALA A 74 34.32 -2.24 44.22
N ASN A 75 34.37 -1.01 44.75
CA ASN A 75 35.19 -0.66 45.92
C ASN A 75 34.56 0.54 46.64
#